data_AF-A0A3C7Z7Y5-F1
#
_entry.id   AF-A0A3C7Z7Y5-F1
#
_cell.length_a   1.000
_cell.length_b   1.000
_cell.length_c   1.000
_cell.angle_alpha   90.00
_cell.angle_beta   90.00
_cell.angle_gamma   90.00
#
_symmetry.space_group_name_H-M   'P 1'
#
loop_
_entity.id
_entity.type
_entity.pdbx_description
1 polymer ?
#
loop_
_entity_poly.entity_id
_entity_poly.type
_entity_poly.pdbx_seq_one_letter_code
_entity_poly.pdbx_strand_id
1 'polypeptide(L)'
;MPNTIAQIQRTIQSNEVKMVEARKQADLARTTARQQADAGNGMRADVYWQQAQTQEQKEMQLQEENQKLTSELDELQRQVNALEQEKLSESTRHDTEMKRIEDQLSRLRGSGLIL
;
A
#
# COMPACT_ATOMS: atom_id res chain seq x y z
N MET A 1 1.36 -12.03 10.97
CA MET A 1 2.46 -11.51 10.12
C MET A 1 1.99 -10.19 9.54
N PRO A 2 2.77 -9.10 9.61
CA PRO A 2 2.40 -7.84 8.97
C PRO A 2 2.30 -8.01 7.45
N ASN A 3 1.42 -7.25 6.81
CA ASN A 3 1.26 -7.29 5.36
C ASN A 3 2.53 -6.76 4.68
N THR A 4 2.97 -7.42 3.62
CA THR A 4 4.11 -6.92 2.83
C THR A 4 3.66 -5.79 1.90
N ILE A 5 4.59 -4.92 1.49
CA ILE A 5 4.35 -3.87 0.48
C ILE A 5 3.64 -4.45 -0.77
N ALA A 6 4.10 -5.61 -1.26
CA ALA A 6 3.50 -6.30 -2.40
C ALA A 6 2.09 -6.87 -2.13
N GLN A 7 1.77 -7.20 -0.87
CA GLN A 7 0.40 -7.57 -0.49
C GLN A 7 -0.50 -6.33 -0.45
N ILE A 8 -0.04 -5.25 0.18
CA ILE A 8 -0.77 -3.97 0.26
C ILE A 8 -1.10 -3.44 -1.13
N GLN A 9 -0.13 -3.41 -2.05
CA GLN A 9 -0.35 -2.98 -3.44
C GLN A 9 -1.40 -3.82 -4.16
N ARG A 10 -1.36 -5.15 -3.99
CA ARG A 10 -2.37 -6.04 -4.58
C ARG A 10 -3.75 -5.81 -4.00
N THR A 11 -3.85 -5.56 -2.71
CA THR A 11 -5.13 -5.24 -2.05
C THR A 11 -5.69 -3.92 -2.58
N ILE A 12 -4.86 -2.87 -2.71
CA ILE A 12 -5.27 -1.57 -3.27
C ILE A 12 -5.84 -1.75 -4.68
N GLN A 13 -5.11 -2.42 -5.57
CA GLN A 13 -5.55 -2.69 -6.94
C GLN A 13 -6.86 -3.49 -6.97
N SER A 14 -6.98 -4.52 -6.12
CA SER A 14 -8.22 -5.30 -6.02
C SER A 14 -9.39 -4.44 -5.55
N ASN A 15 -9.17 -3.56 -4.58
CA ASN A 15 -10.19 -2.67 -4.04
C ASN A 15 -10.61 -1.61 -5.06
N GLU A 16 -9.69 -1.07 -5.87
CA GLU A 16 -10.02 -0.17 -6.97
C GLU A 16 -10.99 -0.81 -7.98
N VAL A 17 -10.74 -2.07 -8.36
CA VAL A 17 -11.66 -2.83 -9.22
C VAL A 17 -13.03 -2.99 -8.57
N LYS A 18 -13.07 -3.40 -7.29
CA LYS A 18 -14.32 -3.55 -6.53
C LYS A 18 -15.09 -2.23 -6.38
N MET A 19 -14.40 -1.10 -6.24
CA MET A 19 -15.03 0.23 -6.19
C MET A 19 -15.70 0.56 -7.52
N VAL A 20 -15.01 0.32 -8.64
CA VAL A 20 -15.59 0.54 -9.98
C VAL A 20 -16.81 -0.36 -10.20
N GLU A 21 -16.76 -1.61 -9.76
CA GLU A 21 -17.90 -2.52 -9.82
C GLU A 21 -19.06 -2.05 -8.94
N ALA A 22 -18.80 -1.61 -7.70
CA ALA A 22 -19.80 -1.08 -6.79
C ALA A 22 -20.50 0.16 -7.38
N ARG A 23 -19.74 1.10 -7.96
CA ARG A 23 -20.28 2.26 -8.69
C ARG A 23 -21.22 1.86 -9.81
N LYS A 24 -20.78 0.94 -10.68
CA LYS A 24 -21.60 0.44 -11.79
C LYS A 24 -22.89 -0.21 -11.30
N GLN A 25 -22.82 -0.98 -10.22
CA GLN A 25 -24.01 -1.61 -9.62
C GLN A 25 -24.95 -0.58 -8.99
N ALA A 26 -24.42 0.45 -8.34
CA ALA A 26 -25.21 1.54 -7.80
C ALA A 26 -25.95 2.30 -8.91
N ASP A 27 -25.27 2.66 -9.99
CA ASP A 27 -25.85 3.39 -11.12
C ASP A 27 -26.92 2.56 -11.85
N LEU A 28 -26.67 1.25 -12.02
CA LEU A 28 -27.66 0.33 -12.58
C LEU A 28 -28.89 0.23 -11.67
N ALA A 29 -28.70 0.10 -10.36
CA ALA A 29 -29.78 0.04 -9.39
C ALA A 29 -30.60 1.34 -9.37
N ARG A 30 -29.97 2.52 -9.39
CA ARG A 30 -30.65 3.82 -9.50
C ARG A 30 -31.48 3.94 -10.78
N THR A 31 -30.91 3.51 -11.90
CA THR A 31 -31.60 3.54 -13.21
C THR A 31 -32.83 2.63 -13.18
N THR A 32 -32.67 1.43 -12.63
CA THR A 32 -33.77 0.46 -12.47
C THR A 32 -34.83 0.97 -11.51
N ALA A 33 -34.44 1.60 -10.40
CA ALA A 33 -35.35 2.21 -9.44
C ALA A 33 -36.23 3.27 -10.10
N ARG A 34 -35.64 4.16 -10.90
CA ARG A 34 -36.38 5.18 -11.67
C ARG A 34 -37.38 4.55 -12.63
N GLN A 35 -36.96 3.54 -13.40
CA GLN A 35 -37.86 2.83 -14.32
C GLN A 35 -39.03 2.17 -13.60
N GLN A 36 -38.79 1.56 -12.42
CA GLN A 36 -39.86 0.95 -11.63
C GLN A 36 -40.81 2.01 -11.04
N ALA A 37 -40.29 3.15 -10.61
CA ALA A 37 -41.10 4.26 -10.11
C ALA A 37 -41.98 4.84 -11.22
N ASP A 38 -41.42 5.07 -12.41
CA ASP A 38 -42.13 5.56 -13.59
C ASP A 38 -43.22 4.58 -14.05
N ALA A 39 -42.99 3.28 -13.87
CA ALA A 39 -43.98 2.22 -14.12
C ALA A 39 -45.05 2.09 -13.01
N GLY A 40 -45.02 2.92 -11.97
CA GLY A 40 -45.95 2.88 -10.84
C GLY A 40 -45.64 1.81 -9.79
N ASN A 41 -44.52 1.09 -9.92
CA ASN A 41 -44.10 0.04 -8.98
C ASN A 41 -43.23 0.60 -7.85
N GLY A 42 -43.80 1.44 -6.99
CA GLY A 42 -43.08 2.13 -5.91
C GLY A 42 -42.29 1.20 -4.98
N MET A 43 -42.91 0.12 -4.50
CA MET A 43 -42.22 -0.85 -3.63
C MET A 43 -40.97 -1.48 -4.28
N ARG A 44 -41.00 -1.74 -5.60
CA ARG A 44 -39.82 -2.26 -6.30
C ARG A 44 -38.77 -1.18 -6.49
N ALA A 45 -39.19 0.05 -6.79
CA ALA A 45 -38.29 1.19 -6.89
C ALA A 45 -37.51 1.40 -5.58
N ASP A 46 -38.18 1.30 -4.43
CA ASP A 46 -37.55 1.46 -3.11
C ASP A 46 -36.48 0.40 -2.83
N VAL A 47 -36.72 -0.86 -3.22
CA VAL A 47 -35.73 -1.94 -3.09
C VAL A 47 -34.48 -1.63 -3.91
N TYR A 48 -34.62 -1.18 -5.15
CA TYR A 48 -33.48 -0.81 -5.98
C TYR A 48 -32.77 0.45 -5.48
N TRP A 49 -33.49 1.40 -4.89
CA TRP A 49 -32.89 2.55 -4.21
C TRP A 49 -32.04 2.14 -3.00
N GLN A 50 -32.55 1.24 -2.16
CA GLN A 50 -31.78 0.70 -1.04
C GLN A 50 -30.56 -0.10 -1.52
N GLN A 51 -30.70 -0.84 -2.62
CA GLN A 51 -29.58 -1.54 -3.23
C GLN A 51 -28.49 -0.58 -3.71
N ALA A 52 -28.86 0.54 -4.35
CA ALA A 52 -27.91 1.57 -4.75
C ALA A 52 -27.16 2.16 -3.55
N GLN A 53 -27.90 2.55 -2.50
CA GLN A 53 -27.30 3.08 -1.27
C GLN A 53 -26.32 2.09 -0.62
N THR A 54 -26.65 0.81 -0.62
CA THR A 54 -25.78 -0.24 -0.07
C THR A 54 -24.47 -0.33 -0.87
N GLN A 55 -24.54 -0.24 -2.19
CA GLN A 55 -23.35 -0.28 -3.05
C GLN A 55 -22.49 0.99 -2.88
N GLU A 56 -23.11 2.15 -2.72
CA GLU A 56 -22.41 3.41 -2.42
C GLU A 56 -21.70 3.36 -1.07
N GLN A 57 -22.35 2.80 -0.04
CA GLN A 57 -21.71 2.59 1.26
C GLN A 57 -20.50 1.66 1.16
N LYS A 58 -20.63 0.57 0.41
CA LYS A 58 -19.51 -0.35 0.16
C LYS A 58 -18.36 0.32 -0.58
N GLU A 59 -18.67 1.15 -1.57
CA GLU A 59 -17.67 1.93 -2.29
C GLU A 59 -16.93 2.90 -1.35
N MET A 60 -17.65 3.62 -0.50
CA MET A 60 -17.03 4.52 0.49
C MET A 60 -16.12 3.77 1.46
N GLN A 61 -16.53 2.58 1.92
CA GLN A 61 -15.70 1.73 2.78
C GLN A 61 -14.41 1.29 2.08
N LEU A 62 -14.50 0.84 0.83
CA LEU A 62 -13.33 0.46 0.03
C LEU A 62 -12.41 1.65 -0.23
N GLN A 63 -12.97 2.85 -0.43
CA GLN A 63 -12.20 4.07 -0.59
C GLN A 63 -11.44 4.44 0.68
N GLU A 64 -12.08 4.37 1.85
CA GLU A 64 -11.44 4.63 3.14
C GLU A 64 -10.33 3.60 3.41
N GLU A 65 -10.58 2.32 3.13
CA GLU A 65 -9.58 1.26 3.24
C GLU A 65 -8.38 1.53 2.33
N ASN A 66 -8.61 1.91 1.07
CA ASN A 66 -7.54 2.25 0.15
C ASN A 66 -6.72 3.45 0.60
N GLN A 67 -7.34 4.48 1.18
CA GLN A 67 -6.61 5.63 1.74
C GLN A 67 -5.70 5.20 2.90
N LYS A 68 -6.18 4.33 3.79
CA LYS A 68 -5.38 3.77 4.88
C LYS A 68 -4.22 2.93 4.35
N LEU A 69 -4.49 2.03 3.41
CA LEU A 69 -3.47 1.17 2.81
C LEU A 69 -2.43 1.96 2.02
N THR A 70 -2.82 3.03 1.35
CA THR A 70 -1.88 3.93 0.64
C THR A 70 -0.96 4.64 1.63
N SER A 71 -1.52 5.11 2.74
CA SER A 71 -0.73 5.75 3.81
C SER A 71 0.25 4.75 4.45
N GLU A 72 -0.19 3.52 4.69
CA GLU A 72 0.64 2.43 5.20
C GLU A 72 1.76 2.06 4.20
N LEU A 73 1.45 2.02 2.90
CA LEU A 73 2.41 1.78 1.84
C LEU A 73 3.51 2.85 1.82
N ASP A 74 3.12 4.13 1.85
CA ASP A 74 4.05 5.26 1.83
C ASP A 74 4.98 5.24 3.05
N GLU A 75 4.44 4.91 4.22
CA GLU A 75 5.22 4.80 5.46
C GLU A 75 6.22 3.63 5.39
N LEU A 76 5.76 2.45 4.97
CA LEU A 76 6.65 1.29 4.79
C LEU A 76 7.75 1.57 3.76
N GLN A 77 7.42 2.25 2.66
CA GLN A 77 8.41 2.60 1.64
C GLN A 77 9.46 3.58 2.18
N ARG A 78 9.06 4.54 3.01
CA ARG A 78 9.99 5.44 3.70
C ARG A 78 10.91 4.69 4.66
N GLN A 79 10.36 3.76 5.44
CA GLN A 79 11.13 2.93 6.36
C GLN A 79 12.14 2.06 5.62
N VAL A 80 11.74 1.41 4.52
CA VAL A 80 12.66 0.62 3.68
C VAL A 80 13.78 1.49 3.15
N ASN A 81 13.48 2.65 2.57
CA ASN A 81 14.50 3.56 2.05
C ASN A 81 15.46 4.05 3.16
N ALA A 82 14.95 4.33 4.37
CA ALA A 82 15.78 4.73 5.50
C ALA A 82 16.73 3.60 5.94
N LEU A 83 16.23 2.36 6.02
CA LEU A 83 17.04 1.18 6.35
C LEU A 83 18.09 0.88 5.27
N GLU A 84 17.77 1.08 3.99
CA GLU A 84 18.74 0.93 2.90
C GLU A 84 19.86 1.97 2.98
N GLN A 85 19.53 3.22 3.31
CA GLN A 85 20.53 4.27 3.54
C GLN A 85 21.40 3.97 4.76
N GLU A 86 20.81 3.52 5.87
CA GLU A 86 21.54 3.12 7.08
C GLU A 86 22.50 1.97 6.77
N LYS A 87 22.02 0.93 6.07
CA LYS A 87 22.85 -0.20 5.64
C LYS A 87 24.04 0.24 4.79
N LEU A 88 23.82 1.15 3.83
CA LEU A 88 24.90 1.67 2.98
C LEU A 88 25.92 2.49 3.79
N SER A 89 25.44 3.33 4.71
CA SER A 89 26.28 4.11 5.62
C SER A 89 27.15 3.19 6.49
N GLU A 90 26.56 2.17 7.11
CA GLU A 90 27.28 1.19 7.93
C GLU A 90 28.28 0.37 7.11
N SER A 91 27.92 -0.05 5.90
CA SER A 91 28.87 -0.71 4.99
C SER A 91 30.08 0.17 4.70
N THR A 92 29.86 1.46 4.42
CA THR A 92 30.94 2.41 4.12
C THR A 92 31.83 2.66 5.34
N ARG A 93 31.24 2.69 6.55
CA ARG A 93 31.98 2.78 7.81
C ARG A 93 32.86 1.56 8.01
N HIS A 94 32.31 0.36 7.86
CA HIS A 94 33.08 -0.88 7.95
C HIS A 94 34.22 -0.95 6.94
N ASP A 95 34.00 -0.57 5.67
CA ASP A 95 35.06 -0.55 4.66
C ASP A 95 36.19 0.43 5.03
N THR A 96 35.84 1.57 5.62
CA THR A 96 36.81 2.57 6.07
C THR A 96 37.62 2.07 7.27
N GLU A 97 36.96 1.41 8.23
CA GLU A 97 37.63 0.80 9.38
C GLU A 97 38.55 -0.35 8.95
N MET A 98 38.10 -1.20 8.03
CA MET A 98 38.92 -2.28 7.48
C MET A 98 40.18 -1.77 6.80
N LYS A 99 40.07 -0.74 5.95
CA LYS A 99 41.24 -0.08 5.34
C LYS A 99 42.20 0.48 6.39
N ARG A 100 41.66 1.10 7.44
CA ARG A 100 42.48 1.62 8.55
C ARG A 100 43.23 0.50 9.29
N ILE A 101 42.58 -0.64 9.50
CA ILE A 101 43.19 -1.82 10.12
C ILE A 101 44.28 -2.40 9.19
N GLU A 102 44.02 -2.52 7.90
CA GLU A 102 44.98 -2.99 6.90
C GLU A 102 46.22 -2.09 6.82
N ASP A 103 46.03 -0.77 6.85
CA ASP A 103 47.13 0.20 6.90
C ASP A 103 47.96 0.05 8.18
N GLN A 104 47.30 -0.15 9.34
CA GLN A 104 47.98 -0.38 10.61
C GLN A 104 48.76 -1.69 10.60
N LEU A 105 48.18 -2.78 10.09
CA LEU A 105 48.85 -4.07 9.95
C LEU A 105 50.06 -3.97 9.01
N SER A 106 49.93 -3.26 7.89
CA SER A 106 51.01 -3.07 6.93
C SER A 106 52.18 -2.29 7.54
N ARG A 107 51.89 -1.25 8.32
CA ARG A 107 52.90 -0.49 9.07
C ARG A 107 53.61 -1.37 10.11
N LEU A 108 52.85 -2.20 10.85
CA LEU A 108 53.43 -3.11 11.85
C LEU A 108 54.35 -4.14 11.22
N ARG A 109 53.95 -4.76 10.10
CA ARG A 109 54.82 -5.69 9.34
C ARG A 109 56.07 -4.99 8.81
N GLY A 110 55.94 -3.80 8.23
CA GLY A 110 57.08 -3.03 7.73
C GLY A 110 58.07 -2.58 8.82
N SER A 111 57.59 -2.43 10.06
CA SER A 111 58.42 -2.07 11.22
C SER A 111 59.13 -3.25 11.90
N GLY A 112 58.90 -4.50 11.45
CA GLY A 112 59.47 -5.70 12.06
C GLY A 112 58.90 -6.05 13.44
N LEU A 113 57.83 -5.38 13.89
CA LEU A 113 57.17 -5.62 15.17
C LEU A 113 56.24 -6.83 15.17
N ILE A 114 55.90 -7.36 14.00
CA ILE A 114 55.08 -8.57 13.84
C ILE A 114 55.71 -9.43 12.73
N LEU A 115 56.13 -10.64 13.09
CA LEU A 115 56.62 -11.72 12.22
C LEU A 115 55.46 -12.53 11.65
#